data_AF-A0A9E6BJT6-F1
#
_entry.id   AF-A0A9E6BJT6-F1
#
_cell.length_a   1.000
_cell.length_b   1.000
_cell.length_c   1.000
_cell.angle_alpha   90.00
_cell.angle_beta   90.00
_cell.angle_gamma   90.00
#
_symmetry.space_group_name_H-M   'P 1'
#
loop_
_entity.id
_entity.type
_entity.pdbx_description
1 polymer ?
#
loop_
_entity_poly.entity_id
_entity_poly.type
_entity_poly.pdbx_seq_one_letter_code
_entity_poly.pdbx_strand_id
1 'polypeptide(L)' 'MKYRWWLFQVIMTFVSGFFLIFGIDLIMGSYSLKDPFSFIMTFFSASFIILISLTLMVSFIIKMTRVYRHLNNKTNNNQS' A
#
# COMPACT_ATOMS: atom_id res chain seq x y z
N MET A 1 -14.68 4.60 18.62
CA MET A 1 -14.18 3.67 17.58
C MET A 1 -14.25 4.21 16.13
N LYS A 2 -14.71 5.44 15.88
CA LYS A 2 -14.81 6.02 14.51
C LYS A 2 -13.47 6.49 13.92
N TYR A 3 -12.59 7.09 14.73
CA TYR A 3 -11.35 7.72 14.28
C TYR A 3 -10.36 6.76 13.61
N ARG A 4 -10.26 5.51 14.08
CA ARG A 4 -9.38 4.50 13.48
C ARG A 4 -9.78 4.15 12.05
N TRP A 5 -11.08 4.20 11.73
CA TRP A 5 -11.59 3.87 10.40
C TRP A 5 -11.30 4.99 9.39
N TRP A 6 -11.51 6.24 9.80
CA TRP A 6 -11.20 7.41 8.98
C TRP A 6 -9.69 7.59 8.77
N LEU A 7 -8.90 7.40 9.84
CA LEU A 7 -7.44 7.48 9.76
C LEU A 7 -6.87 6.38 8.85
N PHE A 8 -7.43 5.16 8.89
CA PHE A 8 -7.07 4.11 7.94
C PHE A 8 -7.37 4.54 6.49
N GLN A 9 -8.57 5.04 6.21
CA GLN A 9 -8.96 5.42 4.85
C GLN A 9 -8.07 6.55 4.29
N VAL A 10 -7.77 7.57 5.11
CA VAL A 10 -6.87 8.65 4.73
C VAL A 10 -5.45 8.15 4.51
N ILE A 11 -4.91 7.33 5.41
CA ILE A 11 -3.53 6.81 5.28
C ILE A 11 -3.39 5.93 4.04
N MET A 12 -4.42 5.17 3.67
CA MET A 12 -4.39 4.24 2.54
C MET A 12 -4.36 4.98 1.21
N THR A 13 -5.20 6.01 1.06
CA THR A 13 -5.19 6.91 -0.09
C THR A 13 -3.87 7.65 -0.19
N PHE A 14 -3.34 8.16 0.93
CA PHE A 14 -2.10 8.93 0.94
C PHE A 14 -0.88 8.07 0.61
N VAL A 15 -0.76 6.88 1.22
CA VAL A 15 0.33 5.92 0.95
C VAL A 15 0.31 5.47 -0.50
N SER A 16 -0.86 5.15 -1.06
CA SER A 16 -0.96 4.74 -2.47
C SER A 16 -0.50 5.84 -3.43
N GLY A 17 -0.94 7.09 -3.23
CA GLY A 17 -0.52 8.21 -4.07
C GLY A 17 0.97 8.52 -3.94
N PHE A 18 1.48 8.58 -2.71
CA PHE A 18 2.86 8.93 -2.42
C PHE A 18 3.84 7.89 -3.01
N PHE A 19 3.53 6.60 -2.86
CA PHE A 19 4.38 5.55 -3.39
C PHE A 19 4.38 5.44 -4.91
N LEU A 20 3.25 5.77 -5.54
CA LEU A 20 3.15 5.78 -7.00
C LEU A 20 4.06 6.88 -7.56
N ILE A 21 3.95 8.10 -7.01
CA ILE A 21 4.82 9.23 -7.37
C ILE A 21 6.29 8.91 -7.11
N PHE A 22 6.61 8.34 -5.94
CA PHE A 22 7.98 7.97 -5.58
C PHE A 22 8.58 6.89 -6.49
N GLY A 23 7.76 5.92 -6.93
CA GLY A 23 8.17 4.92 -7.90
C GLY A 23 8.48 5.52 -9.28
N ILE A 24 7.65 6.44 -9.76
CA ILE A 24 7.90 7.16 -11.03
C ILE A 24 9.14 8.03 -10.92
N ASP A 25 9.31 8.78 -9.82
CA ASP A 25 10.46 9.67 -9.59
C ASP A 25 11.78 8.88 -9.62
N LEU A 26 11.77 7.67 -9.03
CA LEU A 26 12.92 6.77 -9.03
C LEU A 26 13.23 6.19 -10.42
N ILE A 27 12.20 5.87 -11.22
CA ILE A 27 12.38 5.48 -12.62
C ILE A 27 12.96 6.66 -13.41
N MET A 28 12.51 7.88 -13.16
CA MET A 28 13.00 9.09 -13.85
C MET A 28 14.44 9.43 -13.47
N GLY A 29 14.83 9.24 -12.20
CA GLY A 29 16.21 9.33 -11.74
C GLY A 29 17.13 8.27 -12.38
N SER A 30 16.59 7.07 -12.61
CA SER A 30 17.28 6.00 -13.35
C SER A 30 17.60 6.39 -14.80
N TYR A 31 16.66 7.07 -15.45
CA TYR A 31 16.79 7.52 -16.84
C TYR A 31 17.86 8.60 -17.06
N SER A 32 18.27 9.32 -15.99
CA SER A 32 19.30 10.36 -16.08
C SER A 32 20.73 9.80 -16.05
N LEU A 33 20.93 8.54 -15.62
CA LEU A 33 22.26 7.93 -15.56
C LEU A 33 22.59 7.22 -16.87
N LYS A 34 23.62 7.73 -17.56
CA LYS A 34 24.10 7.30 -18.89
C LYS A 34 24.76 5.91 -18.92
N ASP A 35 24.84 5.22 -17.78
CA ASP A 35 25.48 3.91 -17.61
C ASP A 35 24.44 2.79 -17.38
N PRO A 36 24.42 1.73 -18.21
CA PRO A 36 23.37 0.70 -18.21
C PRO A 36 23.25 -0.06 -16.89
N PHE A 37 24.33 -0.11 -16.10
CA PHE A 37 24.36 -0.81 -14.82
C PHE A 37 23.59 -0.06 -13.72
N SER A 38 23.71 1.26 -13.65
CA SER A 38 22.97 2.07 -12.68
C SER A 38 21.49 2.18 -13.04
N PHE A 39 21.17 2.09 -14.34
CA PHE A 39 19.80 2.03 -14.82
C PHE A 39 19.07 0.79 -14.27
N ILE A 40 19.68 -0.40 -14.42
CA ILE A 40 19.07 -1.64 -13.96
C ILE A 40 18.93 -1.67 -12.43
N MET A 41 19.92 -1.14 -11.70
CA MET A 41 19.93 -1.11 -10.24
C MET A 41 18.79 -0.26 -9.69
N THR A 42 18.59 0.91 -10.29
CA THR A 42 17.54 1.86 -9.88
C THR A 42 16.15 1.38 -10.31
N PHE A 43 16.02 0.80 -11.52
CA PHE A 43 14.76 0.20 -11.99
C PHE A 43 14.33 -0.99 -11.14
N PHE A 44 15.28 -1.86 -10.77
CA PHE A 44 15.03 -2.98 -9.88
C PHE A 44 14.56 -2.49 -8.51
N SER A 45 15.29 -1.53 -7.92
CA SER A 45 14.93 -0.92 -6.64
C SER A 45 13.53 -0.28 -6.68
N ALA A 46 13.21 0.48 -7.73
CA ALA A 46 11.87 1.05 -7.94
C ALA A 46 10.77 0.00 -8.01
N SER A 47 11.06 -1.14 -8.64
CA SER A 47 10.13 -2.28 -8.69
C SER A 47 9.89 -2.88 -7.30
N PHE A 48 10.91 -3.04 -6.45
CA PHE A 48 10.73 -3.46 -5.05
C PHE A 48 9.94 -2.44 -4.23
N ILE A 49 10.23 -1.15 -4.42
CA ILE A 49 9.47 -0.05 -3.84
C ILE A 49 7.97 -0.26 -4.17
N ILE A 50 7.62 -0.39 -5.46
CA ILE A 50 6.23 -0.63 -5.89
C ILE A 50 5.65 -1.89 -5.24
N LEU A 51 6.41 -2.97 -5.16
CA LEU A 51 5.96 -4.26 -4.64
C LEU A 51 5.69 -4.23 -3.13
N ILE A 52 6.57 -3.58 -2.37
CA ILE A 52 6.42 -3.37 -0.93
C ILE A 52 5.19 -2.51 -0.66
N SER A 53 4.98 -1.46 -1.45
CA SER A 53 3.79 -0.61 -1.36
C SER A 53 2.50 -1.38 -1.57
N LEU A 54 2.42 -2.16 -2.66
CA LEU A 54 1.28 -3.04 -2.90
C LEU A 54 1.07 -4.02 -1.75
N THR A 55 2.15 -4.61 -1.23
CA THR A 55 2.08 -5.60 -0.15
C THR A 55 1.55 -4.98 1.15
N LEU A 56 1.97 -3.76 1.49
CA LEU A 56 1.41 -3.02 2.62
C LEU A 56 -0.08 -2.73 2.41
N MET A 57 -0.45 -2.29 1.20
CA MET A 57 -1.84 -2.01 0.85
C MET A 57 -2.72 -3.26 0.96
N VAL A 58 -2.27 -4.41 0.44
CA VAL A 58 -2.97 -5.69 0.54
C VAL A 58 -3.07 -6.17 1.98
N SER A 59 -1.98 -6.11 2.75
CA SER A 59 -1.96 -6.49 4.17
C SER A 59 -2.98 -5.69 4.98
N PHE A 60 -3.16 -4.43 4.62
CA PHE A 60 -4.13 -3.53 5.22
C PHE A 60 -5.57 -3.88 4.86
N ILE A 61 -5.86 -4.20 3.58
CA ILE A 61 -7.18 -4.69 3.13
C ILE A 61 -7.55 -5.96 3.91
N ILE A 62 -6.63 -6.91 4.04
CA ILE A 62 -6.87 -8.16 4.76
C ILE A 62 -7.21 -7.88 6.23
N LYS A 63 -6.45 -6.99 6.89
CA LYS A 63 -6.72 -6.58 8.28
C LYS A 63 -8.10 -5.94 8.41
N MET A 64 -8.50 -5.09 7.45
CA MET A 64 -9.79 -4.44 7.40
C MET A 64 -10.94 -5.45 7.28
N THR A 65 -10.84 -6.39 6.34
CA THR A 65 -11.86 -7.43 6.11
C THR A 65 -12.00 -8.38 7.30
N ARG A 66 -10.90 -8.75 7.96
CA ARG A 66 -10.95 -9.61 9.16
C ARG A 66 -11.71 -8.95 10.31
N VAL A 67 -11.49 -7.66 10.53
CA VAL A 67 -12.19 -6.90 11.58
C VAL A 67 -13.67 -6.73 11.23
N TYR A 68 -13.98 -6.44 9.96
CA TYR A 68 -15.36 -6.27 9.51
C TYR A 68 -16.19 -7.56 9.67
N ARG A 69 -15.58 -8.71 9.33
CA ARG A 69 -16.20 -10.03 9.52
C ARG A 69 -16.47 -10.35 11.00
N HIS A 70 -15.62 -9.90 11.92
CA HIS A 70 -15.83 -10.07 13.35
C HIS A 70 -17.01 -9.26 13.91
N LEU A 71 -17.32 -8.10 13.33
CA LEU A 71 -18.50 -7.34 13.71
C LEU A 71 -19.79 -7.99 13.19
N ASN A 72 -19.79 -8.49 11.95
CA ASN A 72 -20.99 -9.10 11.37
C ASN A 72 -21.39 -10.41 12.06
N ASN A 73 -20.41 -11.21 12.51
CA ASN A 73 -20.69 -12.47 13.21
C ASN A 73 -21.27 -12.29 14.62
N LYS A 74 -21.04 -11.14 15.29
CA LYS A 74 -21.65 -10.88 16.60
C LYS A 74 -23.14 -10.56 16.51
N THR A 75 -23.60 -9.89 15.46
CA THR A 75 -25.02 -9.57 15.30
C THR A 75 -25.88 -10.83 15.10
N ASN A 76 -25.35 -11.87 14.43
CA ASN A 76 -26.11 -13.11 14.18
C ASN A 76 -26.25 -14.04 15.40
N ASN A 77 -25.37 -13.96 16.41
CA ASN A 77 -25.39 -14.83 17.59
C ASN A 77 -26.19 -14.26 18.78
N ASN A 78 -26.63 -12.99 18.72
CA ASN A 78 -27.44 -12.37 19.77
C ASN A 78 -28.94 -12.32 19.40
N GLN A 79 -29.34 -13.03 18.34
CA GLN A 79 -30.72 -13.17 17.89
C GLN A 79 -31.24 -14.62 17.96
N SER A 80 -30.53 -15.54 18.66
CA SER A 80 -31.01 -16.89 18.94
C SER A 80 -31.21 -17.12 20.42
#